data_AF-A0A9X3LUN7-F1
#
_entry.id   AF-A0A9X3LUN7-F1
#
_cell.length_a   1.000
_cell.length_b   1.000
_cell.length_c   1.000
_cell.angle_alpha   90.00
_cell.angle_beta   90.00
_cell.angle_gamma   90.00
#
_symmetry.space_group_name_H-M   'P 1'
#
loop_
_entity.id
_entity.type
_entity.pdbx_description
1 polymer ?
#
loop_
_entity_poly.entity_id
_entity_poly.type
_entity_poly.pdbx_seq_one_letter_code
_entity_poly.pdbx_strand_id
1 'polypeptide(L)'
;MIETLEISAGAAGLKALTSRALSLDEDASARIDDRGDGTLDIFVTTPFDCFAARRVRGTVSRDKAVVAAKDVDAALADGRTEIGPARDSRWPGALPPSEGFVERDVVPVAVVRDLADQGRRLARQFSGPLGPPRSLLNQTVLTVDSEQETGGSAVEVPMRMIFTCTSLGLIPGPGAPVELPRHLRIATAGRWVRMDAPFGSVYHSTALNLLF
;
A
#
# COMPACT_ATOMS: atom_id res chain seq x y z
N MET A 1 -19.07 18.23 4.95
CA MET A 1 -19.27 17.15 5.93
C MET A 1 -17.91 16.82 6.52
N ILE A 2 -17.79 16.83 7.85
CA ILE A 2 -16.58 16.38 8.55
C ILE A 2 -16.71 14.88 8.77
N GLU A 3 -15.65 14.13 8.47
CA GLU A 3 -15.57 12.70 8.70
C GLU A 3 -14.93 12.42 10.06
N THR A 4 -15.30 11.30 10.68
CA THR A 4 -14.78 10.84 11.96
C THR A 4 -14.31 9.40 11.86
N LEU A 5 -13.26 9.08 12.60
CA LEU A 5 -12.66 7.75 12.70
C LEU A 5 -12.29 7.50 14.16
N GLU A 6 -12.90 6.47 14.74
CA GLU A 6 -12.55 5.98 16.08
C GLU A 6 -11.78 4.68 15.95
N ILE A 7 -10.63 4.56 16.62
CA ILE A 7 -9.76 3.38 16.54
C ILE A 7 -9.67 2.69 17.89
N SER A 8 -10.11 1.44 17.95
CA SER A 8 -9.99 0.58 19.12
C SER A 8 -8.71 -0.27 19.11
N ALA A 9 -8.13 -0.55 17.94
CA ALA A 9 -6.84 -1.22 17.83
C ALA A 9 -6.10 -0.87 16.54
N GLY A 10 -4.76 -0.79 16.62
CA GLY A 10 -3.89 -0.57 15.45
C GLY A 10 -3.46 0.87 15.18
N ALA A 11 -3.82 1.82 16.06
CA ALA A 11 -3.54 3.26 15.89
C ALA A 11 -2.06 3.58 15.62
N ALA A 12 -1.12 3.02 16.41
CA ALA A 12 0.31 3.25 16.22
C ALA A 12 0.80 2.81 14.83
N GLY A 13 0.25 1.70 14.34
CA GLY A 13 0.55 1.18 13.03
C GLY A 13 -0.01 2.04 11.89
N LEU A 14 -1.23 2.57 12.07
CA LEU A 14 -1.83 3.50 11.12
C LEU A 14 -1.08 4.83 11.09
N LYS A 15 -0.70 5.37 12.25
CA LYS A 15 0.12 6.58 12.37
C LYS A 15 1.43 6.43 11.60
N ALA A 16 2.12 5.30 11.75
CA ALA A 16 3.35 5.04 11.01
C ALA A 16 3.12 5.00 9.49
N LEU A 17 1.99 4.44 9.04
CA LEU A 17 1.62 4.43 7.61
C LEU A 17 1.34 5.85 7.10
N THR A 18 0.50 6.62 7.77
CA THR A 18 0.11 7.97 7.34
C THR A 18 1.30 8.93 7.36
N SER A 19 2.13 8.90 8.41
CA SER A 19 3.32 9.75 8.50
C SER A 19 4.32 9.48 7.37
N ARG A 20 4.51 8.20 7.01
CA ARG A 20 5.42 7.83 5.91
C ARG A 20 4.83 8.10 4.54
N ALA A 21 3.52 7.94 4.36
CA ALA A 21 2.83 8.35 3.14
C ALA A 21 2.99 9.85 2.90
N LEU A 22 2.79 10.67 3.94
CA LEU A 22 2.97 12.13 3.89
C LEU A 22 4.42 12.55 3.64
N SER A 23 5.39 11.75 4.10
CA SER A 23 6.81 11.97 3.79
C SER A 23 7.16 11.70 2.32
N LEU A 24 6.33 10.91 1.61
CA LEU A 24 6.49 10.64 0.18
C LEU A 24 5.69 11.62 -0.68
N ASP A 25 4.50 11.99 -0.23
CA ASP A 25 3.55 12.85 -0.92
C ASP A 25 2.68 13.58 0.11
N GLU A 26 2.87 14.89 0.24
CA GLU A 26 2.14 15.72 1.19
C GLU A 26 0.63 15.83 0.89
N ASP A 27 0.25 15.54 -0.36
CA ASP A 27 -1.13 15.54 -0.84
C ASP A 27 -1.80 14.16 -0.77
N ALA A 28 -1.14 13.18 -0.15
CA ALA A 28 -1.66 11.82 0.00
C ALA A 28 -3.10 11.83 0.59
N SER A 29 -3.95 11.00 0.01
CA SER A 29 -5.34 10.80 0.46
C SER A 29 -5.46 9.48 1.20
N ALA A 30 -6.34 9.45 2.20
CA ALA A 30 -6.73 8.23 2.92
C ALA A 30 -8.18 7.88 2.57
N ARG A 31 -8.45 6.61 2.28
CA ARG A 31 -9.80 6.09 2.06
C ARG A 31 -10.09 4.94 3.00
N ILE A 32 -11.23 5.00 3.66
CA ILE A 32 -11.60 4.09 4.74
C ILE A 32 -12.65 3.13 4.22
N ASP A 33 -12.33 1.85 4.20
CA ASP A 33 -13.23 0.78 3.78
C ASP A 33 -13.72 0.03 5.01
N ASP A 34 -15.02 0.14 5.31
CA ASP A 34 -15.65 -0.58 6.42
C ASP A 34 -16.06 -1.99 5.97
N ARG A 35 -15.54 -3.00 6.68
CA ARG A 35 -15.86 -4.41 6.41
C ARG A 35 -17.13 -4.90 7.10
N GLY A 36 -17.75 -4.06 7.93
CA GLY A 36 -19.01 -4.35 8.62
C GLY A 36 -18.89 -5.18 9.90
N ASP A 37 -17.69 -5.56 10.32
CA ASP A 37 -17.41 -6.37 11.51
C ASP A 37 -16.52 -5.64 12.55
N GLY A 38 -16.49 -4.30 12.47
CA GLY A 38 -15.59 -3.45 13.27
C GLY A 38 -14.15 -3.45 12.76
N THR A 39 -13.89 -4.05 11.60
CA THR A 39 -12.61 -4.00 10.89
C THR A 39 -12.66 -2.94 9.79
N LEU A 40 -11.64 -2.08 9.75
CA LEU A 40 -11.48 -1.07 8.72
C LEU A 40 -10.19 -1.33 7.94
N ASP A 41 -10.28 -1.32 6.61
CA ASP A 41 -9.10 -1.25 5.75
C ASP A 41 -8.84 0.22 5.38
N ILE A 42 -7.73 0.78 5.86
CA ILE A 42 -7.35 2.17 5.60
C ILE A 42 -6.36 2.20 4.45
N PHE A 43 -6.81 2.63 3.28
CA PHE A 43 -5.99 2.79 2.09
C PHE A 43 -5.35 4.18 2.06
N VAL A 44 -4.12 4.28 1.56
CA VAL A 44 -3.42 5.54 1.29
C VAL A 44 -2.88 5.55 -0.13
N THR A 45 -2.94 6.71 -0.78
CA THR A 45 -2.28 6.94 -2.07
C THR A 45 -0.76 7.05 -1.90
N THR A 46 -0.02 6.77 -2.97
CA THR A 46 1.43 6.92 -3.02
C THR A 46 1.85 7.51 -4.37
N PRO A 47 3.01 8.17 -4.47
CA PRO A 47 3.49 8.74 -5.73
C PRO A 47 3.96 7.67 -6.74
N PHE A 48 3.88 6.38 -6.40
CA PHE A 48 4.33 5.27 -7.23
C PHE A 48 3.19 4.58 -7.99
N ASP A 49 2.03 5.23 -8.14
CA ASP A 49 0.80 4.65 -8.73
C ASP A 49 0.36 3.34 -8.03
N CYS A 50 0.66 3.20 -6.74
CA CYS A 50 0.23 2.08 -5.91
C CYS A 50 -0.60 2.59 -4.73
N PHE A 51 -1.51 1.75 -4.25
CA PHE A 51 -2.14 1.97 -2.94
C PHE A 51 -1.42 1.14 -1.89
N ALA A 52 -1.30 1.68 -0.69
CA ALA A 52 -0.98 0.88 0.48
C ALA A 52 -2.18 0.83 1.40
N ALA A 53 -2.36 -0.26 2.12
CA ALA A 53 -3.42 -0.36 3.10
C ALA A 53 -2.92 -0.95 4.41
N ARG A 54 -3.55 -0.53 5.49
CA ARG A 54 -3.43 -1.20 6.78
C ARG A 54 -4.79 -1.42 7.39
N ARG A 55 -4.95 -2.60 7.98
CA ARG A 55 -6.14 -2.98 8.72
C ARG A 55 -6.06 -2.48 10.16
N VAL A 56 -7.16 -1.90 10.64
CA VAL A 56 -7.35 -1.46 12.03
C VAL A 56 -8.71 -1.95 12.54
N ARG A 57 -8.94 -1.84 13.85
CA ARG A 57 -10.27 -2.01 14.43
C ARG A 57 -10.82 -0.66 14.85
N GLY A 58 -12.11 -0.44 14.60
CA GLY A 58 -12.71 0.87 14.82
C GLY A 58 -14.04 1.05 14.12
N THR A 59 -14.49 2.29 14.08
CA THR A 59 -15.69 2.75 13.38
C THR A 59 -15.39 4.01 12.60
N VAL A 60 -16.11 4.22 11.49
CA VAL A 60 -16.02 5.41 10.66
C VAL A 60 -17.41 6.02 10.51
N SER A 61 -17.49 7.35 10.39
CA SER A 61 -18.78 8.05 10.16
C SER A 61 -19.51 7.57 8.90
N ARG A 62 -18.76 7.17 7.87
CA ARG A 62 -19.30 6.78 6.56
C ARG A 62 -18.36 5.79 5.87
N ASP A 63 -18.91 4.68 5.37
CA ASP A 63 -18.16 3.75 4.53
C ASP A 63 -17.63 4.46 3.27
N LYS A 64 -16.43 4.09 2.86
CA LYS A 64 -15.67 4.67 1.75
C LYS A 64 -15.32 6.15 1.91
N ALA A 65 -15.38 6.73 3.11
CA ALA A 65 -14.96 8.09 3.36
C ALA A 65 -13.53 8.34 2.86
N VAL A 66 -13.33 9.46 2.16
CA VAL A 66 -12.01 9.90 1.68
C VAL A 66 -11.67 11.21 2.38
N VAL A 67 -10.47 11.29 2.95
CA VAL A 67 -9.94 12.48 3.64
C VAL A 67 -8.48 12.70 3.26
N ALA A 68 -7.89 13.83 3.68
CA ALA A 68 -6.45 14.00 3.54
C ALA A 68 -5.72 13.08 4.53
N ALA A 69 -4.64 12.43 4.12
CA ALA A 69 -3.86 11.57 5.02
C ALA A 69 -3.27 12.38 6.20
N LYS A 70 -2.99 13.67 6.00
CA LYS A 70 -2.53 14.60 7.06
C LYS A 70 -3.56 14.81 8.16
N ASP A 71 -4.84 14.79 7.82
CA ASP A 71 -5.91 14.99 8.81
C ASP A 71 -6.04 13.74 9.69
N VAL A 72 -5.92 12.54 9.09
CA VAL A 72 -5.83 11.27 9.85
C VAL A 72 -4.57 11.25 10.72
N ASP A 73 -3.42 11.64 10.17
CA ASP A 73 -2.15 11.64 10.89
C ASP A 73 -2.17 12.58 12.11
N ALA A 74 -2.73 13.79 11.94
CA ALA A 74 -2.91 14.77 13.00
C ALA A 74 -3.92 14.29 14.05
N ALA A 75 -5.07 13.76 13.63
CA ALA A 75 -6.07 13.22 14.55
C ALA A 75 -5.48 12.10 15.44
N LEU A 76 -4.66 11.22 14.87
CA LEU A 76 -3.96 10.17 15.61
C LEU A 76 -2.89 10.71 16.57
N ALA A 77 -2.20 11.79 16.21
CA ALA A 77 -1.24 12.44 17.09
C ALA A 77 -1.93 13.09 18.30
N ASP A 78 -3.08 13.71 18.06
CA ASP A 78 -3.83 14.48 19.06
C ASP A 78 -4.80 13.60 19.89
N GLY A 79 -5.02 12.35 19.49
CA GLY A 79 -6.04 11.48 20.10
C GLY A 79 -7.48 11.92 19.82
N ARG A 80 -7.73 12.57 18.67
CA ARG A 80 -9.06 13.05 18.24
C ARG A 80 -9.69 12.08 17.24
N THR A 81 -11.01 12.13 17.13
CA THR A 81 -11.77 11.31 16.17
C THR A 81 -12.06 12.03 14.85
N GLU A 82 -12.09 13.36 14.83
CA GLU A 82 -12.32 14.14 13.60
C GLU A 82 -11.11 14.07 12.68
N ILE A 83 -11.33 13.57 11.46
CA ILE A 83 -10.29 13.35 10.42
C ILE A 83 -10.47 14.27 9.21
N GLY A 84 -11.10 15.43 9.42
CA GLY A 84 -11.23 16.49 8.42
C GLY A 84 -12.43 16.35 7.47
N PRO A 85 -12.55 17.25 6.48
CA PRO A 85 -13.66 17.25 5.55
C PRO A 85 -13.57 16.10 4.53
N ALA A 86 -14.73 15.64 4.06
CA ALA A 86 -14.80 14.68 2.96
C ALA A 86 -14.14 15.23 1.67
N ARG A 87 -13.33 14.39 1.01
CA ARG A 87 -12.57 14.68 -0.22
C ARG A 87 -12.75 13.58 -1.27
N ASP A 88 -13.95 13.05 -1.43
CA ASP A 88 -14.25 11.88 -2.29
C ASP A 88 -13.70 12.02 -3.73
N SER A 89 -13.75 13.22 -4.31
CA SER A 89 -13.21 13.52 -5.64
C SER A 89 -11.68 13.47 -5.75
N ARG A 90 -10.95 13.39 -4.63
CA ARG A 90 -9.49 13.26 -4.59
C ARG A 90 -9.02 11.82 -4.69
N TRP A 91 -9.90 10.84 -4.53
CA TRP A 91 -9.49 9.44 -4.65
C TRP A 91 -9.27 9.05 -6.12
N PRO A 92 -8.08 8.54 -6.48
CA PRO A 92 -7.82 8.12 -7.85
C PRO A 92 -8.39 6.73 -8.12
N GLY A 93 -9.23 6.63 -9.15
CA GLY A 93 -9.68 5.35 -9.71
C GLY A 93 -10.46 4.45 -8.75
N ALA A 94 -10.48 3.15 -9.07
CA ALA A 94 -11.20 2.14 -8.30
C ALA A 94 -10.35 1.59 -7.15
N LEU A 95 -11.00 1.15 -6.07
CA LEU A 95 -10.34 0.33 -5.06
C LEU A 95 -10.12 -1.10 -5.59
N PRO A 96 -9.12 -1.83 -5.04
CA PRO A 96 -9.07 -3.28 -5.19
C PRO A 96 -10.35 -3.93 -4.62
N PRO A 97 -10.76 -5.10 -5.16
CA PRO A 97 -11.84 -5.89 -4.57
C PRO A 97 -11.60 -6.17 -3.09
N SER A 98 -12.66 -6.25 -2.30
CA SER A 98 -12.56 -6.59 -0.87
C SER A 98 -12.23 -8.07 -0.63
N GLU A 99 -12.48 -8.93 -1.63
CA GLU A 99 -12.36 -10.40 -1.60
C GLU A 99 -11.91 -10.96 -2.97
N GLY A 100 -11.69 -12.27 -3.05
CA GLY A 100 -11.34 -12.96 -4.30
C GLY A 100 -9.86 -12.95 -4.68
N PHE A 101 -8.98 -12.53 -3.77
CA PHE A 101 -7.53 -12.65 -3.94
C PHE A 101 -7.08 -14.10 -3.80
N VAL A 102 -6.43 -14.61 -4.85
CA VAL A 102 -5.80 -15.94 -4.88
C VAL A 102 -4.30 -15.76 -4.68
N GLU A 103 -3.74 -16.45 -3.69
CA GLU A 103 -2.30 -16.46 -3.44
C GLU A 103 -1.57 -17.12 -4.62
N ARG A 104 -0.43 -16.53 -4.98
CA ARG A 104 0.38 -16.89 -6.14
C ARG A 104 1.79 -17.28 -5.73
N ASP A 105 2.38 -16.55 -4.79
CA ASP A 105 3.73 -16.84 -4.29
C ASP A 105 3.97 -16.26 -2.89
N VAL A 106 5.02 -16.77 -2.25
CA VAL A 106 5.53 -16.33 -0.96
C VAL A 106 7.00 -15.96 -1.10
N VAL A 107 7.27 -14.65 -1.07
CA VAL A 107 8.59 -14.08 -1.34
C VAL A 107 9.31 -13.74 -0.03
N PRO A 108 10.55 -14.21 0.22
CA PRO A 108 11.30 -13.83 1.41
C PRO A 108 11.54 -12.32 1.52
N VAL A 109 11.51 -11.80 2.74
CA VAL A 109 11.80 -10.37 3.01
C VAL A 109 13.16 -9.95 2.48
N ALA A 110 14.17 -10.83 2.54
CA ALA A 110 15.52 -10.55 2.05
C ALA A 110 15.51 -10.21 0.55
N VAL A 111 14.78 -10.97 -0.26
CA VAL A 111 14.66 -10.73 -1.72
C VAL A 111 14.07 -9.35 -1.99
N VAL A 112 12.99 -8.98 -1.30
CA VAL A 112 12.34 -7.67 -1.47
C VAL A 112 13.27 -6.52 -1.05
N ARG A 113 14.08 -6.71 0.00
CA ARG A 113 15.08 -5.72 0.43
C ARG A 113 16.20 -5.57 -0.59
N ASP A 114 16.72 -6.67 -1.12
CA ASP A 114 17.77 -6.66 -2.13
C ASP A 114 17.29 -5.97 -3.41
N LEU A 115 16.05 -6.24 -3.85
CA LEU A 115 15.44 -5.55 -4.98
C LEU A 115 15.29 -4.05 -4.73
N ALA A 116 14.86 -3.65 -3.53
CA ALA A 116 14.75 -2.24 -3.18
C ALA A 116 16.12 -1.54 -3.19
N ASP A 117 17.18 -2.19 -2.70
CA ASP A 117 18.52 -1.62 -2.66
C ASP A 117 19.15 -1.54 -4.06
N GLN A 118 18.91 -2.54 -4.91
CA GLN A 118 19.26 -2.48 -6.34
C GLN A 118 18.51 -1.34 -7.03
N GLY A 119 17.19 -1.23 -6.83
CA GLY A 119 16.36 -0.17 -7.36
C GLY A 119 16.83 1.21 -6.92
N ARG A 120 17.18 1.40 -5.64
CA ARG A 120 17.72 2.67 -5.13
C ARG A 120 19.06 3.04 -5.74
N ARG A 121 19.94 2.05 -5.98
CA ARG A 121 21.21 2.28 -6.69
C ARG A 121 20.95 2.77 -8.11
N LEU A 122 20.06 2.11 -8.85
CA LEU A 122 19.66 2.53 -10.20
C LEU A 122 18.98 3.90 -10.17
N ALA A 123 18.05 4.13 -9.25
CA ALA A 123 17.40 5.42 -9.08
C ALA A 123 18.44 6.53 -8.85
N ARG A 124 19.44 6.36 -7.99
CA ARG A 124 20.48 7.38 -7.80
C ARG A 124 21.30 7.69 -9.07
N GLN A 125 21.45 6.73 -9.97
CA GLN A 125 22.16 6.93 -11.24
C GLN A 125 21.30 7.61 -12.30
N PHE A 126 19.98 7.40 -12.28
CA PHE A 126 19.07 7.82 -13.35
C PHE A 126 17.96 8.80 -12.92
N SER A 127 17.86 9.15 -11.63
CA SER A 127 16.84 10.08 -11.13
C SER A 127 17.24 11.51 -11.43
N GLY A 128 16.26 12.29 -11.92
CA GLY A 128 16.35 13.73 -12.02
C GLY A 128 15.62 14.42 -10.87
N PRO A 129 15.38 15.75 -10.97
CA PRO A 129 14.63 16.53 -9.99
C PRO A 129 13.22 16.01 -9.69
N LEU A 130 12.64 15.23 -10.60
CA LEU A 130 11.29 14.66 -10.51
C LEU A 130 11.26 13.24 -9.92
N GLY A 131 12.39 12.73 -9.42
CA GLY A 131 12.48 11.40 -8.83
C GLY A 131 12.85 10.29 -9.83
N PRO A 132 12.64 9.01 -9.46
CA PRO A 132 13.01 7.86 -10.28
C PRO A 132 12.26 7.85 -11.62
N PRO A 133 12.91 7.45 -12.73
CA PRO A 133 12.26 7.41 -14.02
C PRO A 133 11.14 6.37 -14.05
N ARG A 134 10.04 6.67 -14.77
CA ARG A 134 8.87 5.76 -14.90
C ARG A 134 9.24 4.38 -15.45
N SER A 135 10.27 4.31 -16.31
CA SER A 135 10.80 3.05 -16.83
C SER A 135 11.32 2.14 -15.72
N LEU A 136 12.05 2.70 -14.73
CA LEU A 136 12.50 1.95 -13.56
C LEU A 136 11.31 1.48 -12.72
N LEU A 137 10.32 2.36 -12.48
CA LEU A 137 9.13 2.01 -11.70
C LEU A 137 8.30 0.89 -12.35
N ASN A 138 8.26 0.86 -13.68
CA ASN A 138 7.51 -0.14 -14.46
C ASN A 138 8.30 -1.41 -14.72
N GLN A 139 9.60 -1.45 -14.40
CA GLN A 139 10.42 -2.63 -14.59
C GLN A 139 9.86 -3.79 -13.77
N THR A 140 9.54 -4.90 -14.43
CA THR A 140 9.20 -6.17 -13.77
C THR A 140 10.43 -6.70 -13.06
N VAL A 141 10.30 -6.95 -11.76
CA VAL A 141 11.41 -7.36 -10.87
C VAL A 141 11.18 -8.70 -10.20
N LEU A 142 9.93 -9.16 -10.17
CA LEU A 142 9.57 -10.54 -9.85
C LEU A 142 8.53 -11.00 -10.86
N THR A 143 8.65 -12.26 -11.28
CA THR A 143 7.64 -12.96 -12.06
C THR A 143 7.24 -14.18 -11.26
N VAL A 144 5.96 -14.23 -10.90
CA VAL A 144 5.36 -15.27 -10.09
C VAL A 144 4.59 -16.25 -10.99
N ASP A 145 4.52 -17.52 -10.59
CA ASP A 145 3.85 -18.61 -11.33
C ASP A 145 4.42 -18.85 -12.75
N SER A 146 5.69 -18.51 -13.00
CA SER A 146 6.35 -18.78 -14.28
C SER A 146 6.56 -20.27 -14.59
N GLU A 147 6.49 -21.14 -13.57
CA GLU A 147 6.84 -22.56 -13.66
C GLU A 147 5.67 -23.52 -13.32
N GLN A 148 4.45 -23.02 -13.06
CA GLN A 148 3.32 -23.90 -12.79
C GLN A 148 2.79 -24.54 -14.08
N GLU A 149 2.84 -25.88 -14.16
CA GLU A 149 2.24 -26.67 -15.25
C GLU A 149 0.72 -26.44 -15.40
N THR A 150 0.05 -25.91 -14.36
CA THR A 150 -1.37 -25.62 -14.30
C THR A 150 -1.74 -24.24 -14.87
N GLY A 151 -1.47 -24.00 -16.16
CA GLY A 151 -2.19 -23.06 -17.03
C GLY A 151 -2.46 -21.61 -16.57
N GLY A 152 -1.84 -21.15 -15.49
CA GLY A 152 -1.96 -19.79 -14.97
C GLY A 152 -1.09 -18.82 -15.79
N SER A 153 -1.59 -17.61 -16.04
CA SER A 153 -0.73 -16.55 -16.57
C SER A 153 0.28 -16.14 -15.50
N ALA A 154 1.54 -16.05 -15.88
CA ALA A 154 2.58 -15.46 -15.04
C ALA A 154 2.13 -14.08 -14.53
N VAL A 155 2.44 -13.79 -13.26
CA VAL A 155 2.10 -12.52 -12.61
C VAL A 155 3.35 -11.69 -12.47
N GLU A 156 3.36 -10.52 -13.09
CA GLU A 156 4.47 -9.59 -13.02
C GLU A 156 4.32 -8.62 -11.85
N VAL A 157 5.37 -8.51 -11.03
CA VAL A 157 5.45 -7.54 -9.94
C VAL A 157 6.46 -6.45 -10.34
N PRO A 158 6.00 -5.21 -10.54
CA PRO A 158 6.87 -4.11 -10.93
C PRO A 158 7.60 -3.47 -9.75
N MET A 159 8.74 -2.81 -10.02
CA MET A 159 9.59 -2.16 -9.02
C MET A 159 8.84 -1.14 -8.15
N ARG A 160 7.82 -0.46 -8.70
CA ARG A 160 6.95 0.46 -7.94
C ARG A 160 6.36 -0.19 -6.67
N MET A 161 5.95 -1.47 -6.72
CA MET A 161 5.38 -2.14 -5.56
C MET A 161 6.45 -2.36 -4.47
N ILE A 162 7.68 -2.68 -4.88
CA ILE A 162 8.83 -2.85 -3.98
C ILE A 162 9.19 -1.51 -3.31
N PHE A 163 9.21 -0.41 -4.07
CA PHE A 163 9.45 0.93 -3.52
C PHE A 163 8.33 1.39 -2.60
N THR A 164 7.07 1.15 -2.93
CA THR A 164 5.95 1.44 -2.03
C THR A 164 6.10 0.68 -0.72
N CYS A 165 6.34 -0.64 -0.80
CA CYS A 165 6.45 -1.50 0.38
C CYS A 165 7.59 -1.07 1.32
N THR A 166 8.76 -0.77 0.75
CA THR A 166 9.94 -0.41 1.53
C THR A 166 9.93 1.04 2.02
N SER A 167 9.44 1.99 1.21
CA SER A 167 9.37 3.41 1.59
C SER A 167 8.33 3.66 2.69
N LEU A 168 7.23 2.91 2.69
CA LEU A 168 6.24 2.94 3.77
C LEU A 168 6.63 2.09 4.98
N GLY A 169 7.79 1.43 4.93
CA GLY A 169 8.30 0.61 6.03
C GLY A 169 7.36 -0.51 6.44
N LEU A 170 6.73 -1.18 5.45
CA LEU A 170 5.79 -2.28 5.69
C LEU A 170 6.50 -3.60 6.03
N ILE A 171 7.82 -3.63 5.85
CA ILE A 171 8.67 -4.80 6.05
C ILE A 171 9.42 -4.69 7.39
N PRO A 172 9.34 -5.72 8.26
CA PRO A 172 10.07 -5.75 9.54
C PRO A 172 11.57 -5.60 9.37
N GLY A 173 12.19 -4.72 10.15
CA GLY A 173 13.64 -4.54 10.19
C GLY A 173 14.39 -5.73 10.79
N PRO A 174 15.74 -5.73 10.74
CA PRO A 174 16.55 -6.82 11.28
C PRO A 174 16.28 -7.13 12.76
N GLY A 175 16.03 -6.11 13.59
CA GLY A 175 15.74 -6.27 15.03
C GLY A 175 14.27 -6.51 15.38
N ALA A 176 13.39 -6.79 14.41
CA ALA A 176 11.98 -7.04 14.71
C ALA A 176 11.78 -8.41 15.42
N PRO A 177 10.69 -8.59 16.20
CA PRO A 177 10.38 -9.86 16.85
C PRO A 177 10.38 -11.06 15.89
N VAL A 178 10.69 -12.26 16.42
CA VAL A 178 10.84 -13.49 15.62
C VAL A 178 9.48 -14.01 15.14
N GLU A 179 8.41 -13.68 15.87
CA GLU A 179 7.02 -14.06 15.59
C GLU A 179 6.47 -13.33 14.36
N LEU A 180 7.09 -12.23 13.95
CA LEU A 180 6.68 -11.51 12.74
C LEU A 180 7.09 -12.30 11.49
N PRO A 181 6.16 -12.55 10.55
CA PRO A 181 6.49 -13.21 9.30
C PRO A 181 7.67 -12.54 8.57
N ARG A 182 8.59 -13.36 8.06
CA ARG A 182 9.77 -12.92 7.28
C ARG A 182 9.60 -13.17 5.78
N HIS A 183 8.36 -13.14 5.33
CA HIS A 183 7.99 -13.25 3.92
C HIS A 183 6.86 -12.27 3.59
N LEU A 184 6.66 -12.01 2.30
CA LEU A 184 5.54 -11.30 1.73
C LEU A 184 4.75 -12.28 0.88
N ARG A 185 3.43 -12.15 0.84
CA ARG A 185 2.57 -12.99 0.00
C ARG A 185 2.10 -12.19 -1.20
N ILE A 186 2.23 -12.76 -2.38
CA ILE A 186 1.74 -12.17 -3.63
C ILE A 186 0.42 -12.84 -3.95
N ALA A 187 -0.63 -12.05 -4.19
CA ALA A 187 -1.95 -12.54 -4.55
C ALA A 187 -2.56 -11.71 -5.68
N THR A 188 -3.47 -12.30 -6.45
CA THR A 188 -4.18 -11.58 -7.53
C THR A 188 -5.69 -11.71 -7.47
N ALA A 189 -6.39 -10.66 -7.87
CA ALA A 189 -7.84 -10.61 -8.05
C ALA A 189 -8.18 -9.77 -9.29
N GLY A 190 -8.54 -10.43 -10.40
CA GLY A 190 -8.72 -9.75 -11.68
C GLY A 190 -7.43 -9.02 -12.09
N ARG A 191 -7.52 -7.70 -12.29
CA ARG A 191 -6.38 -6.84 -12.64
C ARG A 191 -5.49 -6.42 -11.46
N TRP A 192 -5.82 -6.82 -10.24
CA TRP A 192 -5.09 -6.36 -9.06
C TRP A 192 -4.02 -7.35 -8.66
N VAL A 193 -2.82 -6.85 -8.44
CA VAL A 193 -1.76 -7.55 -7.72
C VAL A 193 -1.69 -6.96 -6.31
N ARG A 194 -1.76 -7.82 -5.30
CA ARG A 194 -1.60 -7.48 -3.89
C ARG A 194 -0.33 -8.12 -3.36
N MET A 195 0.47 -7.32 -2.66
CA MET A 195 1.65 -7.76 -1.93
C MET A 195 1.39 -7.54 -0.45
N ASP A 196 1.14 -8.62 0.28
CA ASP A 196 0.87 -8.61 1.71
C ASP A 196 2.19 -8.67 2.49
N ALA A 197 2.59 -7.54 3.08
CA ALA A 197 3.74 -7.44 3.96
C ALA A 197 3.30 -7.47 5.43
N PRO A 198 4.22 -7.74 6.38
CA PRO A 198 3.83 -7.94 7.79
C PRO A 198 3.14 -6.75 8.45
N PHE A 199 3.36 -5.51 8.00
CA PHE A 199 2.73 -4.32 8.57
C PHE A 199 1.67 -3.66 7.67
N GLY A 200 1.33 -4.26 6.52
CA GLY A 200 0.33 -3.74 5.60
C GLY A 200 0.47 -4.33 4.21
N SER A 201 -0.45 -3.99 3.32
CA SER A 201 -0.50 -4.52 1.96
C SER A 201 -0.28 -3.43 0.93
N VAL A 202 0.36 -3.75 -0.19
CA VAL A 202 0.49 -2.88 -1.36
C VAL A 202 -0.35 -3.43 -2.48
N TYR A 203 -1.06 -2.56 -3.19
CA TYR A 203 -1.94 -2.89 -4.31
C TYR A 203 -1.53 -2.13 -5.55
N HIS A 204 -1.50 -2.84 -6.68
CA HIS A 204 -1.27 -2.26 -7.98
C HIS A 204 -2.26 -2.83 -8.99
N SER A 205 -2.84 -1.95 -9.82
CA SER A 205 -3.71 -2.34 -10.92
C SER A 205 -2.88 -2.51 -12.19
N THR A 206 -2.89 -3.70 -12.78
CA THR A 206 -2.16 -4.03 -14.02
C THR A 206 -2.87 -3.59 -15.29
N ALA A 207 -4.06 -3.00 -15.20
CA ALA A 207 -4.69 -2.40 -16.38
C ALA A 207 -3.81 -1.28 -16.93
N LEU A 208 -3.63 -1.27 -18.26
CA LEU A 208 -3.09 -0.12 -18.98
C LEU A 208 -3.86 1.14 -18.56
N ASN A 209 -3.14 2.15 -18.08
CA ASN A 209 -3.68 3.51 -17.98
C ASN A 209 -3.99 3.97 -19.41
N LEU A 210 -5.23 3.78 -19.86
CA LEU A 210 -5.73 4.28 -21.14
C LEU A 210 -6.06 5.79 -21.10
N LEU A 211 -5.36 6.56 -20.27
CA LEU A 211 -5.54 8.01 -20.19
C LEU A 211 -4.18 8.67 -20.44
N PHE A 212 -3.96 9.00 -21.71
CA PHE A 212 -3.29 10.23 -22.13
C PHE A 212 -4.31 11.36 -22.13
#